data_AF-A0A258GHU7-F1
#
_entry.id   AF-A0A258GHU7-F1
#
_cell.length_a   1.000
_cell.length_b   1.000
_cell.length_c   1.000
_cell.angle_alpha   90.00
_cell.angle_beta   90.00
_cell.angle_gamma   90.00
#
_symmetry.space_group_name_H-M   'P 1'
#
loop_
_entity.id
_entity.type
_entity.pdbx_description
1 polymer ?
#
loop_
_entity_poly.entity_id
_entity_poly.type
_entity_poly.pdbx_seq_one_letter_code
_entity_poly.pdbx_strand_id
1 'polypeptide(L)'
;MTDRREHRRAGKAGSSGYDPVARALHWLAALAILALIALGLVMVRLPATDETEVARVFRAYSIHKTLGLGVLALAALRIGWRFRHPGPGPLHPDRRAETALARLVHNTLLGAMLVLPVSGVLRHSAAPGFAPILWPLGQSLPFLPADERLALIFASVHQVSGWLLFAALGLHLLGVVKHRFIDRDATLARMLSGTGPPVPPAGRAMASVLVAAALWAAAVLAGYLLAPEPAPDPFDLIAPADGAAPPPTD
;
A
#
# COMPACT_ATOMS: atom_id res chain seq x y z
N MET A 1 50.15 14.72 -20.78
CA MET A 1 49.35 14.68 -19.53
C MET A 1 47.86 14.90 -19.84
N THR A 2 47.32 14.22 -20.86
CA THR A 2 45.97 14.43 -21.41
C THR A 2 45.07 13.19 -21.34
N ASP A 3 45.65 12.03 -21.05
CA ASP A 3 44.95 10.73 -21.12
C ASP A 3 44.02 10.45 -19.91
N ARG A 4 44.40 10.93 -18.71
CA ARG A 4 43.63 10.64 -17.48
C ARG A 4 42.27 11.35 -17.39
N ARG A 5 41.98 12.33 -18.26
CA ARG A 5 40.71 13.07 -18.28
C ARG A 5 39.67 12.44 -19.21
N GLU A 6 40.09 11.67 -20.21
CA GLU A 6 39.18 10.97 -21.12
C GLU A 6 38.63 9.69 -20.48
N HIS A 7 39.45 8.94 -19.75
CA HIS A 7 38.99 7.80 -18.95
C HIS A 7 38.04 8.19 -17.80
N ARG A 8 38.10 9.43 -17.31
CA ARG A 8 37.14 9.96 -16.31
C ARG A 8 35.83 10.46 -16.92
N ARG A 9 35.77 10.62 -18.25
CA ARG A 9 34.58 11.00 -19.04
C ARG A 9 33.84 9.81 -19.65
N ALA A 10 34.30 8.57 -19.43
CA ALA A 10 33.44 7.39 -19.48
C ALA A 10 32.47 7.39 -18.29
N GLY A 11 31.70 8.47 -18.15
CA GLY A 11 30.68 8.63 -17.13
C GLY A 11 29.57 7.62 -17.39
N LYS A 12 29.40 6.67 -16.45
CA LYS A 12 28.28 5.73 -16.31
C LYS A 12 27.46 5.55 -17.59
N ALA A 13 27.81 4.55 -18.40
CA ALA A 13 27.00 4.14 -19.54
C ALA A 13 25.50 4.13 -19.15
N GLY A 14 24.67 4.84 -19.91
CA GLY A 14 23.24 4.90 -19.65
C GLY A 14 22.63 3.51 -19.68
N SER A 15 21.70 3.21 -18.76
CA SER A 15 21.03 1.91 -18.75
C SER A 15 19.85 1.92 -19.72
N SER A 16 19.75 0.86 -20.51
CA SER A 16 18.69 0.63 -21.49
C SER A 16 17.33 0.34 -20.83
N GLY A 17 17.33 -0.25 -19.63
CA GLY A 17 16.11 -0.62 -18.91
C GLY A 17 16.36 -0.93 -17.43
N TYR A 18 15.33 -1.49 -16.78
CA TYR A 18 15.42 -1.88 -15.37
C TYR A 18 16.16 -3.21 -15.21
N ASP A 19 16.96 -3.29 -14.15
CA ASP A 19 17.65 -4.51 -13.74
C ASP A 19 16.67 -5.68 -13.48
N PRO A 20 17.02 -6.95 -13.79
CA PRO A 20 16.12 -8.08 -13.64
C PRO A 20 15.53 -8.24 -12.24
N VAL A 21 16.27 -7.93 -11.18
CA VAL A 21 15.75 -8.01 -9.80
C VAL A 21 14.67 -6.95 -9.58
N ALA A 22 14.87 -5.73 -10.04
CA ALA A 22 13.87 -4.66 -9.94
C ALA A 22 12.58 -5.01 -10.69
N ARG A 23 12.70 -5.68 -11.85
CA ARG A 23 11.58 -6.18 -12.65
C ARG A 23 10.85 -7.31 -11.94
N ALA A 24 11.55 -8.31 -11.42
CA ALA A 24 10.96 -9.41 -10.68
C ALA A 24 10.18 -8.91 -9.46
N LEU A 25 10.79 -8.04 -8.65
CA LEU A 25 10.13 -7.40 -7.50
C LEU A 25 8.92 -6.55 -7.92
N HIS A 26 8.91 -5.98 -9.13
CA HIS A 26 7.79 -5.19 -9.63
C HIS A 26 6.62 -6.09 -9.99
N TRP A 27 6.85 -7.11 -10.82
CA TRP A 27 5.79 -8.00 -11.28
C TRP A 27 5.25 -8.86 -10.15
N LEU A 28 6.08 -9.31 -9.21
CA LEU A 28 5.61 -9.99 -8.01
C LEU A 28 4.71 -9.08 -7.17
N ALA A 29 5.09 -7.81 -7.00
CA ALA A 29 4.28 -6.84 -6.26
C ALA A 29 2.97 -6.53 -6.98
N ALA A 30 3.02 -6.33 -8.30
CA ALA A 30 1.84 -6.07 -9.11
C ALA A 30 0.85 -7.25 -9.03
N LEU A 31 1.32 -8.49 -9.19
CA LEU A 31 0.47 -9.68 -9.08
C LEU A 31 -0.13 -9.82 -7.68
N ALA A 32 0.69 -9.65 -6.63
CA ALA A 32 0.22 -9.76 -5.25
C ALA A 32 -0.82 -8.68 -4.89
N ILE A 33 -0.60 -7.43 -5.32
CA ILE A 33 -1.55 -6.33 -5.10
C ILE A 33 -2.86 -6.59 -5.86
N LEU A 34 -2.80 -7.01 -7.13
CA LEU A 34 -4.00 -7.34 -7.91
C LEU A 34 -4.78 -8.50 -7.29
N ALA A 35 -4.09 -9.54 -6.82
CA ALA A 35 -4.70 -10.66 -6.11
C ALA A 35 -5.37 -10.21 -4.81
N LEU A 36 -4.71 -9.36 -4.01
CA LEU A 36 -5.27 -8.80 -2.77
C LEU A 36 -6.47 -7.89 -3.03
N ILE A 37 -6.43 -7.08 -4.08
CA ILE A 37 -7.58 -6.26 -4.51
C ILE A 37 -8.75 -7.17 -4.88
N ALA A 38 -8.54 -8.15 -5.75
CA ALA A 38 -9.59 -9.06 -6.18
C ALA A 38 -10.19 -9.83 -4.98
N LEU A 39 -9.33 -10.39 -4.12
CA LEU A 39 -9.75 -11.08 -2.91
C LEU A 39 -10.47 -10.12 -1.94
N GLY A 40 -9.97 -8.91 -1.77
CA GLY A 40 -10.56 -7.88 -0.91
C GLY A 40 -11.96 -7.47 -1.38
N LEU A 41 -12.17 -7.34 -2.69
CA LEU A 41 -13.48 -7.07 -3.27
C LEU A 41 -14.43 -8.25 -3.09
N VAL A 42 -13.96 -9.48 -3.27
CA VAL A 42 -14.78 -10.69 -3.09
C VAL A 42 -15.16 -10.91 -1.62
N MET A 43 -14.19 -10.81 -0.70
CA MET A 43 -14.38 -11.18 0.71
C MET A 43 -15.43 -10.32 1.42
N VAL A 44 -15.59 -9.06 1.02
CA VAL A 44 -16.60 -8.15 1.61
C VAL A 44 -18.02 -8.42 1.12
N ARG A 45 -18.19 -9.26 0.10
CA ARG A 45 -19.50 -9.64 -0.48
C ARG A 45 -19.86 -11.10 -0.22
N LEU A 46 -19.03 -11.84 0.50
CA LEU A 46 -19.34 -13.22 0.84
C LEU A 46 -20.52 -13.26 1.82
N PRO A 47 -21.51 -14.13 1.58
CA PRO A 47 -22.57 -14.36 2.55
C PRO A 47 -22.00 -15.05 3.81
N ALA A 48 -22.76 -14.96 4.90
CA ALA A 48 -22.41 -15.51 6.21
C ALA A 48 -23.67 -16.00 6.93
N THR A 49 -24.54 -16.72 6.20
CA THR A 49 -25.87 -17.14 6.70
C THR A 49 -25.85 -18.54 7.32
N ASP A 50 -24.85 -19.36 6.99
CA ASP A 50 -24.62 -20.66 7.59
C ASP A 50 -23.14 -20.87 7.98
N GLU A 51 -22.85 -21.93 8.72
CA GLU A 51 -21.50 -22.25 9.21
C GLU A 51 -20.46 -22.40 8.08
N THR A 52 -20.87 -22.95 6.93
CA THR A 52 -19.97 -23.17 5.80
C THR A 52 -19.59 -21.86 5.12
N GLU A 53 -20.54 -20.94 5.04
CA GLU A 53 -20.34 -19.58 4.52
C GLU A 53 -19.47 -18.75 5.47
N VAL A 54 -19.73 -18.81 6.78
CA VAL A 54 -18.88 -18.18 7.79
C VAL A 54 -17.44 -18.70 7.70
N ALA A 55 -17.24 -20.02 7.57
CA ALA A 55 -15.90 -20.59 7.41
C ALA A 55 -15.19 -20.07 6.14
N ARG A 56 -15.93 -19.82 5.06
CA ARG A 56 -15.40 -19.24 3.82
C ARG A 56 -14.98 -17.78 4.00
N VAL A 57 -15.79 -16.98 4.71
CA VAL A 57 -15.45 -15.60 5.09
C VAL A 57 -14.15 -15.59 5.89
N PHE A 58 -14.08 -16.39 6.96
CA PHE A 58 -12.88 -16.48 7.80
C PHE A 58 -11.65 -16.86 6.99
N ARG A 59 -11.75 -17.88 6.12
CA ARG A 59 -10.65 -18.30 5.25
C ARG A 59 -10.21 -17.17 4.30
N ALA A 60 -11.14 -16.46 3.68
CA ALA A 60 -10.82 -15.37 2.76
C ALA A 60 -10.07 -14.24 3.47
N TYR A 61 -10.53 -13.82 4.65
CA TYR A 61 -9.85 -12.81 5.46
C TYR A 61 -8.48 -13.28 5.96
N SER A 62 -8.36 -14.54 6.38
CA SER A 62 -7.07 -15.15 6.78
C SER A 62 -6.06 -15.12 5.64
N ILE A 63 -6.46 -15.51 4.43
CA ILE A 63 -5.61 -15.45 3.24
C ILE A 63 -5.24 -14.00 2.91
N HIS A 64 -6.20 -13.07 2.94
CA HIS A 64 -5.97 -11.66 2.65
C HIS A 64 -4.95 -11.03 3.60
N LYS A 65 -5.11 -11.23 4.91
CA LYS A 65 -4.17 -10.73 5.94
C LYS A 65 -2.77 -11.31 5.74
N THR A 66 -2.68 -12.61 5.49
CA THR A 66 -1.39 -13.31 5.32
C THR A 66 -0.65 -12.85 4.06
N LEU A 67 -1.37 -12.72 2.93
CA LEU A 67 -0.79 -12.16 1.70
C LEU A 67 -0.42 -10.68 1.87
N GLY A 68 -1.20 -9.90 2.62
CA GLY A 68 -0.89 -8.52 2.96
C GLY A 68 0.45 -8.38 3.69
N LEU A 69 0.72 -9.24 4.67
CA LEU A 69 2.04 -9.33 5.32
C LEU A 69 3.16 -9.71 4.35
N GLY A 70 2.90 -10.64 3.43
CA GLY A 70 3.83 -10.96 2.34
C GLY A 70 4.15 -9.74 1.48
N VAL A 71 3.15 -8.92 1.15
CA VAL A 71 3.34 -7.65 0.43
C VAL A 71 4.14 -6.65 1.24
N LEU A 72 3.97 -6.58 2.56
CA LEU A 72 4.77 -5.71 3.43
C LEU A 72 6.25 -6.10 3.40
N ALA A 73 6.57 -7.39 3.48
CA ALA A 73 7.93 -7.90 3.32
C ALA A 73 8.49 -7.57 1.93
N LEU A 74 7.69 -7.78 0.88
CA LEU A 74 8.05 -7.44 -0.49
C LEU A 74 8.28 -5.93 -0.68
N ALA A 75 7.52 -5.09 0.02
CA ALA A 75 7.69 -3.64 0.03
C ALA A 75 9.07 -3.26 0.57
N ALA A 76 9.47 -3.84 1.70
CA ALA A 76 10.79 -3.60 2.29
C ALA A 76 11.92 -3.99 1.33
N LEU A 77 11.83 -5.16 0.69
CA LEU A 77 12.79 -5.60 -0.33
C LEU A 77 12.82 -4.64 -1.53
N ARG A 78 11.66 -4.28 -2.06
CA ARG A 78 11.51 -3.41 -3.23
C ARG A 78 12.04 -2.00 -2.98
N ILE A 79 11.70 -1.41 -1.84
CA ILE A 79 12.15 -0.08 -1.44
C ILE A 79 13.66 -0.09 -1.19
N GLY A 80 14.15 -1.06 -0.42
CA GLY A 80 15.58 -1.23 -0.16
C GLY A 80 16.39 -1.44 -1.45
N TRP A 81 15.87 -2.21 -2.40
CA TRP A 81 16.50 -2.41 -3.70
C TRP A 81 16.55 -1.11 -4.51
N ARG A 82 15.43 -0.37 -4.60
CA ARG A 82 15.35 0.91 -5.32
C ARG A 82 16.33 1.95 -4.78
N PHE A 83 16.57 1.97 -3.46
CA PHE A 83 17.53 2.89 -2.85
C PHE A 83 18.98 2.56 -3.21
N ARG A 84 19.33 1.26 -3.29
CA ARG A 84 20.69 0.81 -3.62
C ARG A 84 20.97 0.79 -5.13
N HIS A 85 19.93 0.58 -5.94
CA HIS A 85 20.02 0.44 -7.40
C HIS A 85 19.08 1.43 -8.09
N PRO A 86 19.50 2.70 -8.28
CA PRO A 86 18.72 3.68 -9.01
C PRO A 86 18.42 3.21 -10.43
N GLY A 87 17.13 3.20 -10.78
CA GLY A 87 16.69 2.82 -12.12
C GLY A 87 17.07 3.82 -13.21
N PRO A 88 16.86 3.44 -14.48
CA PRO A 88 17.06 4.34 -15.62
C PRO A 88 16.13 5.57 -15.54
N GLY A 89 16.58 6.70 -16.08
CA GLY A 89 15.83 7.97 -16.08
C GLY A 89 14.54 7.97 -16.92
N PRO A 90 13.82 9.10 -16.97
CA PRO A 90 12.64 9.24 -17.83
C PRO A 90 13.04 9.19 -19.32
N LEU A 91 12.19 8.60 -20.16
CA LEU A 91 12.40 8.57 -21.62
C LEU A 91 12.19 9.95 -22.27
N HIS A 92 11.24 10.73 -21.75
CA HIS A 92 10.88 12.07 -22.25
C HIS A 92 11.09 13.12 -21.15
N PRO A 93 12.36 13.49 -20.82
CA PRO A 93 12.66 14.41 -19.73
C PRO A 93 12.14 15.85 -19.94
N ASP A 94 11.89 16.21 -21.19
CA ASP A 94 11.26 17.46 -21.64
C ASP A 94 9.78 17.56 -21.22
N ARG A 95 9.08 16.43 -21.11
CA ARG A 95 7.69 16.36 -20.64
C ARG A 95 7.62 16.42 -19.11
N ARG A 96 7.93 17.60 -18.56
CA ARG A 96 8.13 17.82 -17.11
C ARG A 96 6.91 17.44 -16.26
N ALA A 97 5.70 17.84 -16.67
CA ALA A 97 4.47 17.55 -15.92
C ALA A 97 4.16 16.05 -15.88
N GLU A 98 4.25 15.38 -17.03
CA GLU A 98 4.07 13.93 -17.15
C GLU A 98 5.12 13.16 -16.31
N THR A 99 6.39 13.56 -16.39
CA THR A 99 7.47 12.99 -15.58
C THR A 99 7.23 13.20 -14.08
N ALA A 100 6.75 14.38 -13.67
CA ALA A 100 6.44 14.67 -12.28
C ALA A 100 5.27 13.82 -11.77
N LEU A 101 4.19 13.71 -12.55
CA LEU A 101 3.04 12.88 -12.25
C LEU A 101 3.41 11.40 -12.16
N ALA A 102 4.18 10.88 -13.12
CA ALA A 102 4.65 9.50 -13.10
C ALA A 102 5.47 9.21 -11.83
N ARG A 103 6.34 10.13 -11.41
CA ARG A 103 7.11 9.98 -10.15
C ARG A 103 6.22 10.00 -8.92
N LEU A 104 5.23 10.89 -8.89
CA LEU A 104 4.25 10.97 -7.81
C LEU A 104 3.47 9.65 -7.70
N VAL A 105 2.86 9.18 -8.80
CA VAL A 105 2.10 7.93 -8.84
C VAL A 105 2.94 6.74 -8.37
N HIS A 106 4.19 6.59 -8.85
CA HIS A 106 5.05 5.50 -8.41
C HIS A 106 5.40 5.58 -6.91
N ASN A 107 5.66 6.78 -6.38
CA ASN A 107 5.93 6.95 -4.96
C ASN A 107 4.69 6.70 -4.11
N THR A 108 3.50 7.12 -4.57
CA THR A 108 2.22 6.84 -3.90
C THR A 108 1.98 5.33 -3.86
N LEU A 109 2.16 4.61 -4.97
CA LEU A 109 2.01 3.15 -5.00
C LEU A 109 3.01 2.42 -4.10
N LEU A 110 4.25 2.91 -3.96
CA LEU A 110 5.19 2.35 -3.00
C LEU A 110 4.76 2.57 -1.55
N GLY A 111 4.19 3.74 -1.24
CA GLY A 111 3.61 3.99 0.08
C GLY A 111 2.39 3.10 0.35
N ALA A 112 1.59 2.76 -0.68
CA ALA A 112 0.45 1.86 -0.54
C ALA A 112 0.87 0.47 -0.04
N MET A 113 2.01 -0.03 -0.52
CA MET A 113 2.57 -1.32 -0.09
C MET A 113 2.99 -1.33 1.39
N LEU A 114 3.08 -0.17 2.05
CA LEU A 114 3.37 -0.04 3.47
C LEU A 114 2.10 0.25 4.28
N VAL A 115 1.38 1.33 3.93
CA VAL A 115 0.28 1.85 4.75
C VAL A 115 -0.89 0.87 4.83
N LEU A 116 -1.25 0.21 3.73
CA LEU A 116 -2.34 -0.76 3.71
C LEU A 116 -2.03 -2.00 4.57
N PRO A 117 -0.91 -2.73 4.36
CA PRO A 117 -0.60 -3.87 5.23
C PRO A 117 -0.41 -3.49 6.70
N VAL A 118 0.26 -2.37 6.98
CA VAL A 118 0.48 -1.91 8.37
C VAL A 118 -0.84 -1.61 9.07
N SER A 119 -1.74 -0.85 8.44
CA SER A 119 -3.08 -0.61 9.00
C SER A 119 -3.87 -1.91 9.19
N GLY A 120 -3.72 -2.89 8.31
CA GLY A 120 -4.33 -4.22 8.46
C GLY A 120 -3.83 -4.99 9.67
N VAL A 121 -2.51 -5.00 9.92
CA VAL A 121 -1.89 -5.65 11.10
C VAL A 121 -2.30 -4.95 12.39
N LEU A 122 -2.33 -3.61 12.39
CA LEU A 122 -2.77 -2.81 13.53
C LEU A 122 -4.24 -3.06 13.86
N ARG A 123 -5.12 -3.08 12.85
CA ARG A 123 -6.53 -3.48 13.01
C ARG A 123 -6.65 -4.88 13.60
N HIS A 124 -5.93 -5.85 13.05
CA HIS A 124 -6.00 -7.24 13.52
C HIS A 124 -5.55 -7.38 14.98
N SER A 125 -4.52 -6.62 15.38
CA SER A 125 -4.01 -6.63 16.75
C SER A 125 -4.98 -5.94 17.72
N ALA A 126 -5.65 -4.86 17.30
CA ALA A 126 -6.60 -4.11 18.13
C ALA A 126 -7.98 -4.82 18.27
N ALA A 127 -8.40 -5.60 17.26
CA ALA A 127 -9.59 -6.45 17.31
C ALA A 127 -9.21 -7.94 17.29
N PRO A 128 -8.69 -8.49 18.41
CA PRO A 128 -8.37 -9.92 18.49
C PRO A 128 -9.64 -10.77 18.38
N GLY A 129 -9.51 -11.97 17.81
CA GLY A 129 -10.58 -12.97 17.75
C GLY A 129 -11.24 -13.18 16.39
N PHE A 130 -10.95 -12.35 15.39
CA PHE A 130 -11.43 -12.57 14.02
C PHE A 130 -10.34 -13.14 13.09
N ALA A 131 -10.69 -14.10 12.22
CA ALA A 131 -9.91 -14.72 11.14
C ALA A 131 -8.37 -14.63 11.29
N PRO A 132 -7.67 -15.70 11.72
CA PRO A 132 -6.26 -15.62 12.09
C PRO A 132 -5.36 -15.36 10.87
N ILE A 133 -4.19 -14.78 11.12
CA ILE A 133 -3.07 -14.79 10.18
C ILE A 133 -2.51 -16.21 10.13
N LEU A 134 -2.37 -16.76 8.92
CA LEU A 134 -1.96 -18.14 8.67
C LEU A 134 -0.44 -18.29 8.75
N TRP A 135 0.11 -18.06 9.93
CA TRP A 135 1.54 -18.22 10.22
C TRP A 135 1.72 -18.77 11.64
N PRO A 136 2.89 -19.32 11.98
CA PRO A 136 3.12 -19.86 13.33
C PRO A 136 3.50 -18.77 14.35
N LEU A 137 3.54 -17.50 13.97
CA LEU A 137 3.93 -16.39 14.84
C LEU A 137 2.72 -15.83 15.61
N GLY A 138 2.99 -14.91 16.53
CA GLY A 138 1.95 -14.22 17.31
C GLY A 138 0.88 -13.55 16.43
N GLN A 139 -0.33 -13.43 16.98
CA GLN A 139 -1.50 -12.84 16.30
C GLN A 139 -1.76 -11.38 16.73
N SER A 140 -1.04 -10.90 17.74
CA SER A 140 -1.18 -9.54 18.28
C SER A 140 0.18 -8.89 18.48
N LEU A 141 0.18 -7.56 18.46
CA LEU A 141 1.34 -6.75 18.81
C LEU A 141 1.31 -6.46 20.32
N PRO A 142 2.38 -6.76 21.08
CA PRO A 142 2.36 -6.68 22.54
C PRO A 142 2.20 -5.25 23.09
N PHE A 143 2.48 -4.24 22.26
CA PHE A 143 2.39 -2.82 22.62
C PHE A 143 1.07 -2.17 22.17
N LEU A 144 0.20 -2.89 21.45
CA LEU A 144 -1.07 -2.35 20.98
C LEU A 144 -2.20 -3.00 21.80
N PRO A 145 -2.97 -2.22 22.58
CA PRO A 145 -4.08 -2.78 23.35
C PRO A 145 -5.18 -3.27 22.42
N ALA A 146 -5.91 -4.29 22.89
CA ALA A 146 -7.17 -4.68 22.29
C ALA A 146 -8.21 -3.61 22.64
N ASP A 147 -8.65 -2.85 21.64
CA ASP A 147 -9.53 -1.70 21.78
C ASP A 147 -10.36 -1.53 20.52
N GLU A 148 -11.68 -1.50 20.68
CA GLU A 148 -12.63 -1.43 19.56
C GLU A 148 -12.47 -0.14 18.78
N ARG A 149 -12.27 1.00 19.46
CA ARG A 149 -12.08 2.29 18.80
C ARG A 149 -10.84 2.28 17.92
N LEU A 150 -9.72 1.74 18.40
CA LEU A 150 -8.50 1.57 17.61
C LEU A 150 -8.74 0.66 16.40
N ALA A 151 -9.47 -0.43 16.57
CA ALA A 151 -9.80 -1.32 15.47
C ALA A 151 -10.63 -0.62 14.38
N LEU A 152 -11.61 0.20 14.76
CA LEU A 152 -12.42 1.01 13.85
C LEU A 152 -11.59 2.08 13.14
N ILE A 153 -10.69 2.77 13.85
CA ILE A 153 -9.75 3.73 13.26
C ILE A 153 -8.88 3.06 12.20
N PHE A 154 -8.24 1.94 12.52
CA PHE A 154 -7.39 1.25 11.56
C PHE A 154 -8.18 0.63 10.40
N ALA A 155 -9.43 0.23 10.62
CA ALA A 155 -10.33 -0.17 9.55
C ALA A 155 -10.61 0.99 8.57
N SER A 156 -10.94 2.17 9.09
CA SER A 156 -11.18 3.37 8.27
C SER A 156 -9.92 3.84 7.54
N VAL A 157 -8.76 3.84 8.20
CA VAL A 157 -7.47 4.13 7.57
C VAL A 157 -7.20 3.15 6.42
N HIS A 158 -7.43 1.85 6.63
CA HIS A 158 -7.25 0.84 5.59
C HIS A 158 -8.18 1.08 4.39
N GLN A 159 -9.45 1.41 4.65
CA GLN A 159 -10.46 1.66 3.61
C GLN A 159 -10.14 2.92 2.79
N VAL A 160 -9.85 4.05 3.44
CA VAL A 160 -9.47 5.30 2.76
C VAL A 160 -8.18 5.12 1.95
N SER A 161 -7.19 4.41 2.52
CA SER A 161 -5.95 4.06 1.84
C SER A 161 -6.20 3.18 0.60
N GLY A 162 -7.22 2.31 0.64
CA GLY A 162 -7.64 1.49 -0.49
C GLY A 162 -8.13 2.33 -1.67
N TRP A 163 -8.91 3.38 -1.41
CA TRP A 163 -9.35 4.32 -2.45
C TRP A 163 -8.18 5.09 -3.08
N LEU A 164 -7.22 5.52 -2.26
CA LEU A 164 -6.00 6.16 -2.77
C LEU A 164 -5.17 5.20 -3.63
N LEU A 165 -5.05 3.92 -3.22
CA LEU A 165 -4.44 2.87 -4.04
C LEU A 165 -5.17 2.71 -5.37
N PHE A 166 -6.51 2.62 -5.38
CA PHE A 166 -7.28 2.48 -6.62
C PHE A 166 -7.05 3.66 -7.58
N ALA A 167 -7.07 4.89 -7.08
CA ALA A 167 -6.81 6.07 -7.90
C ALA A 167 -5.38 6.06 -8.48
N ALA A 168 -4.37 5.78 -7.66
CA ALA A 168 -2.97 5.73 -8.10
C ALA A 168 -2.72 4.57 -9.07
N LEU A 169 -3.32 3.41 -8.84
CA LEU A 169 -3.22 2.24 -9.73
C LEU A 169 -3.91 2.52 -11.06
N GLY A 170 -5.09 3.15 -11.05
CA GLY A 170 -5.78 3.58 -12.25
C GLY A 170 -4.93 4.52 -13.10
N LEU A 171 -4.36 5.57 -12.50
CA LEU A 171 -3.45 6.49 -13.18
C LEU A 171 -2.20 5.78 -13.71
N HIS A 172 -1.66 4.81 -12.96
CA HIS A 172 -0.52 4.02 -13.40
C HIS A 172 -0.85 3.20 -14.66
N LEU A 173 -1.96 2.47 -14.65
CA LEU A 173 -2.41 1.66 -15.79
C LEU A 173 -2.76 2.53 -17.00
N LEU A 174 -3.43 3.67 -16.80
CA LEU A 174 -3.69 4.64 -17.86
C LEU A 174 -2.38 5.16 -18.48
N GLY A 175 -1.36 5.43 -17.66
CA GLY A 175 -0.02 5.77 -18.14
C GLY A 175 0.57 4.67 -19.02
N VAL A 176 0.50 3.40 -18.59
CA VAL A 176 0.99 2.26 -19.40
C VAL A 176 0.24 2.18 -20.74
N VAL A 177 -1.08 2.30 -20.74
CA VAL A 177 -1.92 2.28 -21.95
C VAL A 177 -1.54 3.43 -22.89
N LYS A 178 -1.45 4.66 -22.36
CA LYS A 178 -1.02 5.84 -23.12
C LYS A 178 0.34 5.62 -23.77
N HIS A 179 1.35 5.23 -22.99
CA HIS A 179 2.71 5.02 -23.49
C HIS A 179 2.79 3.89 -24.52
N ARG A 180 2.00 2.83 -24.34
CA ARG A 180 2.00 1.68 -25.26
C ARG A 180 1.28 1.97 -26.58
N PHE A 181 0.11 2.59 -26.53
CA PHE A 181 -0.78 2.70 -27.69
C PHE A 181 -0.76 4.06 -28.38
N ILE A 182 -0.52 5.14 -27.62
CA ILE A 182 -0.49 6.51 -28.14
C ILE A 182 0.95 6.93 -28.42
N ASP A 183 1.81 6.99 -27.40
CA ASP A 183 3.22 7.40 -27.56
C ASP A 183 4.06 6.33 -28.27
N ARG A 184 3.63 5.06 -28.18
CA ARG A 184 4.33 3.87 -28.72
C ARG A 184 5.80 3.79 -28.34
N ASP A 185 6.12 4.14 -27.09
CA ASP A 185 7.49 4.18 -26.59
C ASP A 185 7.90 2.92 -25.80
N ALA A 186 9.16 2.91 -25.37
CA ALA A 186 9.77 1.78 -24.68
C ALA A 186 9.43 1.70 -23.18
N THR A 187 8.48 2.48 -22.64
CA THR A 187 8.19 2.53 -21.19
C THR A 187 7.84 1.15 -20.62
N LEU A 188 6.93 0.41 -21.27
CA LEU A 188 6.57 -0.94 -20.84
C LEU A 188 7.69 -1.94 -21.09
N ALA A 189 8.38 -1.87 -22.24
CA ALA A 189 9.47 -2.78 -22.60
C ALA A 189 10.62 -2.74 -21.56
N ARG A 190 10.92 -1.55 -21.04
CA ARG A 190 11.94 -1.37 -20.00
C ARG A 190 11.62 -2.11 -18.70
N MET A 191 10.35 -2.32 -18.39
CA MET A 191 9.90 -3.08 -17.21
C MET A 191 9.66 -4.56 -17.52
N LEU A 192 9.27 -4.90 -18.75
CA LEU A 192 8.98 -6.28 -19.14
C LEU A 192 10.27 -7.06 -19.43
N SER A 193 11.07 -6.58 -20.38
CA SER A 193 12.29 -7.24 -20.88
C SER A 193 13.58 -6.56 -20.43
N GLY A 194 13.50 -5.35 -19.86
CA GLY A 194 14.69 -4.57 -19.51
C GLY A 194 15.37 -3.93 -20.73
N THR A 195 14.69 -3.88 -21.87
CA THR A 195 15.21 -3.32 -23.11
C THR A 195 14.60 -1.94 -23.40
N GLY A 196 15.41 -1.03 -23.92
CA GLY A 196 15.03 0.33 -24.23
C GLY A 196 16.23 1.19 -24.63
N PRO A 197 16.00 2.43 -25.10
CA PRO A 197 17.09 3.34 -25.42
C PRO A 197 17.86 3.69 -24.13
N PRO A 198 19.21 3.75 -24.18
CA PRO A 198 20.02 4.11 -23.03
C PRO A 198 19.68 5.53 -22.59
N VAL A 199 19.37 5.68 -21.31
CA VAL A 199 19.08 6.99 -20.70
C VAL A 199 19.95 7.18 -19.46
N PRO A 200 20.27 8.44 -19.09
CA PRO A 200 20.95 8.73 -17.84
C PRO A 200 20.17 8.16 -16.64
N PRO A 201 20.84 7.82 -15.53
CA PRO A 201 20.17 7.37 -14.31
C PRO A 201 19.11 8.38 -13.84
N ALA A 202 18.05 7.89 -13.22
CA ALA A 202 17.02 8.77 -12.68
C ALA A 202 17.62 9.69 -11.59
N GLY A 203 17.45 11.01 -11.76
CA GLY A 203 17.74 11.97 -10.71
C GLY A 203 16.81 11.81 -9.50
N ARG A 204 17.30 12.16 -8.30
CA ARG A 204 16.49 12.16 -7.07
C ARG A 204 15.45 13.28 -7.17
N ALA A 205 14.17 12.93 -7.05
CA ALA A 205 13.05 13.87 -7.11
C ALA A 205 12.37 13.99 -5.73
N MET A 206 13.00 14.71 -4.79
CA MET A 206 12.52 14.81 -3.41
C MET A 206 11.09 15.37 -3.33
N ALA A 207 10.74 16.33 -4.20
CA ALA A 207 9.40 16.92 -4.24
C ALA A 207 8.29 15.87 -4.39
N SER A 208 8.43 14.89 -5.29
CA SER A 208 7.40 13.85 -5.47
C SER A 208 7.36 12.85 -4.32
N VAL A 209 8.42 12.74 -3.51
CA VAL A 209 8.42 11.94 -2.29
C VAL A 209 7.66 12.67 -1.20
N LEU A 210 7.93 13.96 -1.00
CA LEU A 210 7.25 14.79 -0.02
C LEU A 210 5.75 14.92 -0.31
N VAL A 211 5.37 15.13 -1.57
CA VAL A 211 3.96 15.18 -1.96
C VAL A 211 3.29 13.82 -1.74
N ALA A 212 3.94 12.70 -2.09
CA ALA A 212 3.39 11.37 -1.79
C ALA A 212 3.24 11.14 -0.27
N ALA A 213 4.21 11.56 0.53
CA ALA A 213 4.13 11.47 1.99
C ALA A 213 2.98 12.31 2.55
N ALA A 214 2.76 13.52 2.02
CA ALA A 214 1.63 14.37 2.39
C ALA A 214 0.28 13.73 2.01
N LEU A 215 0.18 13.10 0.83
CA LEU A 215 -1.03 12.35 0.44
C LEU A 215 -1.31 11.19 1.41
N TRP A 216 -0.28 10.46 1.83
CA TRP A 216 -0.44 9.39 2.81
C TRP A 216 -0.80 9.91 4.20
N ALA A 217 -0.19 11.02 4.65
CA ALA A 217 -0.57 11.66 5.90
C ALA A 217 -2.03 12.13 5.87
N ALA A 218 -2.48 12.73 4.77
CA ALA A 218 -3.87 13.13 4.58
C ALA A 218 -4.83 11.93 4.57
N ALA A 219 -4.46 10.83 3.92
CA ALA A 219 -5.27 9.60 3.91
C ALA A 219 -5.40 8.98 5.31
N VAL A 220 -4.31 8.94 6.07
CA VAL A 220 -4.32 8.45 7.46
C VAL A 220 -5.16 9.37 8.36
N LEU A 221 -4.98 10.68 8.25
CA LEU A 221 -5.77 11.66 8.99
C LEU A 221 -7.27 11.54 8.63
N ALA A 222 -7.61 11.43 7.35
CA ALA A 222 -8.98 11.22 6.92
C ALA A 222 -9.56 9.91 7.49
N GLY A 223 -8.79 8.82 7.47
CA GLY A 223 -9.20 7.56 8.09
C GLY A 223 -9.45 7.68 9.59
N TYR A 224 -8.63 8.43 10.31
CA TYR A 224 -8.83 8.73 11.73
C TYR A 224 -10.08 9.57 11.98
N LEU A 225 -10.27 10.64 11.22
CA LEU A 225 -11.42 11.56 11.38
C LEU A 225 -12.75 10.93 10.95
N LEU A 226 -12.72 10.00 10.01
CA LEU A 226 -13.90 9.28 9.50
C LEU A 226 -14.15 7.97 10.26
N ALA A 227 -13.35 7.65 11.29
CA ALA A 227 -13.56 6.46 12.09
C ALA A 227 -14.89 6.57 12.87
N PRO A 228 -15.80 5.60 12.73
CA PRO A 228 -17.02 5.60 13.53
C PRO A 228 -16.71 5.44 15.01
N GLU A 229 -17.59 5.97 15.85
CA GLU A 229 -17.59 5.68 17.28
C GLU A 229 -18.02 4.22 17.51
N PRO A 230 -17.50 3.54 18.56
CA PRO A 230 -17.99 2.23 18.96
C PRO A 230 -19.48 2.30 19.26
N ALA A 231 -20.19 1.18 19.10
CA ALA A 231 -21.56 1.12 19.57
C ALA A 231 -21.56 1.29 21.11
N PRO A 232 -22.51 2.05 21.69
CA PRO A 232 -22.62 2.16 23.14
C PRO A 232 -22.84 0.76 23.74
N ASP A 233 -22.26 0.52 24.91
CA ASP A 233 -22.46 -0.74 25.62
C ASP A 233 -23.97 -0.93 25.88
N PRO A 234 -24.57 -2.07 25.52
CA PRO A 234 -25.95 -2.35 25.85
C PRO A 234 -26.30 -2.12 27.33
N PHE A 235 -25.34 -2.26 28.24
CA PHE A 235 -25.50 -2.01 29.67
C PHE A 235 -25.48 -0.52 30.04
N ASP A 236 -24.82 0.35 29.27
CA ASP A 236 -24.85 1.80 29.45
C ASP A 236 -26.24 2.37 29.10
N LEU A 237 -26.98 1.70 28.21
CA LEU A 237 -28.36 2.05 27.86
C LEU A 237 -29.39 1.60 28.93
N ILE A 238 -28.97 0.72 29.85
CA ILE A 238 -29.81 0.18 30.93
C ILE A 238 -29.50 0.88 32.26
N ALA A 239 -28.36 1.57 32.37
CA ALA A 239 -28.05 2.39 33.54
C ALA A 239 -29.14 3.46 33.72
N PRO A 240 -29.74 3.58 34.92
CA PRO A 240 -30.81 4.55 35.14
C PRO A 240 -30.27 5.94 34.87
N ALA A 241 -30.95 6.67 33.99
CA ALA A 241 -30.70 8.09 33.79
C ALA A 241 -30.89 8.78 35.14
N ASP A 242 -29.78 9.30 35.68
CA ASP A 242 -29.68 10.15 36.85
C ASP A 242 -29.98 9.49 38.21
N GLY A 243 -28.94 9.38 39.04
CA GLY A 243 -28.90 9.97 40.39
C GLY A 243 -30.08 9.81 41.37
N ALA A 244 -30.99 8.86 41.17
CA ALA A 244 -32.09 8.62 42.09
C ALA A 244 -31.51 8.08 43.41
N ALA A 245 -31.41 8.96 44.40
CA ALA A 245 -31.05 8.60 45.75
C ALA A 245 -31.95 7.44 46.21
N PRO A 246 -31.38 6.41 46.87
CA PRO A 246 -32.17 5.29 47.36
C PRO A 246 -33.28 5.82 48.28
N PRO A 247 -34.50 5.24 48.24
CA PRO A 247 -35.60 5.68 49.09
C PRO A 247 -35.18 5.59 50.56
N PRO A 248 -35.61 6.53 51.42
CA PRO A 248 -35.27 6.49 52.83
C PRO A 248 -35.76 5.18 53.44
N THR A 249 -34.87 4.50 54.14
CA THR A 249 -35.20 3.34 54.96
C THR A 249 -35.94 3.83 56.21
N ASP A 250 -37.24 3.57 56.27
CA ASP A 250 -38.02 3.65 57.51
C ASP A 250 -37.62 2.52 58.49
#